data_AF-A0AAV0GP76-F1
#
_entry.id   AF-A0AAV0GP76-F1
#
_cell.length_a   1.000
_cell.length_b   1.000
_cell.length_c   1.000
_cell.angle_alpha   90.00
_cell.angle_beta   90.00
_cell.angle_gamma   90.00
#
_symmetry.space_group_name_H-M   'P 1'
#
loop_
_entity.id
_entity.type
_entity.pdbx_description
1 polymer ?
#
loop_
_entity_poly.entity_id
_entity_poly.type
_entity_poly.pdbx_seq_one_letter_code
_entity_poly.pdbx_strand_id
1 'polypeptide(L)'
;MPDANVIIRKLRASDGLSFGNSVYWIRFDEEYTEKSFSSSSPFGIKYQFHLEDAVDCPEWIVPVDVFKALADEYDLELVFAKNAHDFVHEYLKKPEYVDLMRRLGALGDDRDKSTLSPDEWEVAYLYLAFALRKRGQPERGQVNGRRDKAKMHISKDDIMTI
;
A
#
# COMPACT_ATOMS: atom_id res chain seq x y z
N MET A 1 -1.25 -0.69 -2.94
CA MET A 1 -2.26 -1.77 -3.04
C MET A 1 -2.85 -1.99 -1.65
N PRO A 2 -4.13 -2.35 -1.51
CA PRO A 2 -4.69 -2.73 -0.21
C PRO A 2 -3.89 -3.85 0.44
N ASP A 3 -3.60 -3.71 1.74
CA ASP A 3 -2.86 -4.66 2.55
C ASP A 3 -3.83 -5.71 3.10
N ALA A 4 -3.80 -6.90 2.49
CA ALA A 4 -4.65 -8.02 2.86
C ALA A 4 -4.54 -8.38 4.35
N ASN A 5 -3.33 -8.34 4.94
CA ASN A 5 -3.14 -8.71 6.33
C ASN A 5 -3.82 -7.71 7.27
N VAL A 6 -3.74 -6.42 6.95
CA VAL A 6 -4.44 -5.37 7.72
C VAL A 6 -5.94 -5.52 7.61
N ILE A 7 -6.47 -5.68 6.40
CA ILE A 7 -7.92 -5.79 6.14
C ILE A 7 -8.49 -7.02 6.84
N ILE A 8 -7.87 -8.19 6.68
CA ILE A 8 -8.33 -9.43 7.32
C ILE A 8 -8.22 -9.35 8.85
N ARG A 9 -7.16 -8.72 9.38
CA ARG A 9 -7.03 -8.53 10.83
C ARG A 9 -8.13 -7.62 11.38
N LYS A 10 -8.46 -6.53 10.69
CA LYS A 10 -9.57 -5.63 11.07
C LYS A 10 -10.92 -6.33 10.99
N LEU A 11 -11.17 -7.08 9.91
CA LEU A 11 -12.38 -7.90 9.78
C LEU A 11 -12.52 -8.91 10.93
N ARG A 12 -11.43 -9.60 11.30
CA ARG A 12 -11.45 -10.57 12.41
C ARG A 12 -11.67 -9.92 13.77
N ALA A 13 -11.29 -8.66 13.94
CA ALA A 13 -11.48 -7.91 15.16
C ALA A 13 -12.87 -7.25 15.27
N SER A 14 -13.61 -7.09 14.17
CA SER A 14 -14.98 -6.55 14.22
C SER A 14 -15.99 -7.59 14.72
N ASP A 15 -17.13 -7.15 15.23
CA ASP A 15 -18.22 -8.08 15.60
C ASP A 15 -18.97 -8.60 14.37
N GLY A 16 -19.14 -7.75 13.35
CA GLY A 16 -19.84 -8.07 12.10
C GLY A 16 -18.90 -8.22 10.89
N LEU A 17 -19.48 -8.16 9.69
CA LEU A 17 -18.77 -8.22 8.41
C LEU A 17 -18.40 -6.85 7.83
N SER A 18 -18.66 -5.79 8.61
CA SER A 18 -18.26 -4.43 8.25
C SER A 18 -17.37 -3.84 9.33
N PHE A 19 -16.44 -3.00 8.90
CA PHE A 19 -15.62 -2.16 9.78
C PHE A 19 -15.24 -0.87 9.04
N GLY A 20 -14.90 0.18 9.77
CA GLY A 20 -14.62 1.49 9.22
C GLY A 20 -14.60 2.56 10.29
N ASN A 21 -14.54 3.81 9.85
CA ASN A 21 -14.64 4.99 10.69
C ASN A 21 -15.52 6.04 10.00
N SER A 22 -15.37 7.33 10.32
CA SER A 22 -16.22 8.37 9.73
C SER A 22 -16.01 8.59 8.23
N VAL A 23 -14.81 8.28 7.70
CA VAL A 23 -14.44 8.59 6.31
C VAL A 23 -14.41 7.36 5.39
N TYR A 24 -14.35 6.14 5.93
CA TYR A 24 -14.36 4.92 5.12
C TYR A 24 -15.12 3.78 5.78
N TRP A 25 -15.58 2.83 4.96
CA TRP A 25 -15.98 1.52 5.44
C TRP A 25 -15.64 0.41 4.45
N ILE A 26 -15.39 -0.78 4.99
CA ILE A 26 -15.25 -2.02 4.26
C ILE A 26 -16.36 -2.95 4.71
N ARG A 27 -17.01 -3.61 3.75
CA ARG A 27 -18.03 -4.63 4.03
C ARG A 27 -17.76 -5.89 3.22
N PHE A 28 -17.75 -7.02 3.89
CA PHE A 28 -17.73 -8.35 3.29
C PHE A 28 -19.14 -8.91 3.13
N ASP A 29 -19.32 -9.76 2.13
CA ASP A 29 -20.56 -10.49 1.91
C ASP A 29 -20.74 -11.63 2.93
N GLU A 30 -21.98 -12.11 3.10
CA GLU A 30 -22.36 -13.11 4.11
C GLU A 30 -21.60 -14.44 3.99
N GLU A 31 -21.07 -14.75 2.80
CA GLU A 31 -20.21 -15.92 2.58
C GLU A 31 -18.95 -15.92 3.47
N TYR A 32 -18.53 -14.76 3.99
CA TYR A 32 -17.37 -14.61 4.87
C TYR A 32 -17.74 -14.49 6.36
N THR A 33 -18.95 -14.90 6.76
CA THR A 33 -19.42 -14.86 8.16
C THR A 33 -18.42 -15.49 9.14
N GLU A 34 -17.80 -16.61 8.76
CA GLU A 34 -16.81 -17.33 9.58
C GLU A 34 -15.42 -16.67 9.61
N LYS A 35 -15.20 -15.60 8.82
CA LYS A 35 -13.93 -14.85 8.72
C LYS A 35 -12.70 -15.74 8.46
N SER A 36 -12.97 -16.86 7.80
CA SER A 36 -12.04 -17.90 7.40
C SER A 36 -11.90 -17.89 5.89
N PHE A 37 -10.66 -17.94 5.41
CA PHE A 37 -10.32 -17.83 4.01
C PHE A 37 -9.46 -19.03 3.63
N SER A 38 -9.96 -19.85 2.70
CA SER A 38 -9.25 -21.07 2.32
C SER A 38 -8.04 -20.74 1.46
N SER A 39 -6.87 -21.24 1.84
CA SER A 39 -5.65 -21.18 1.02
C SER A 39 -5.79 -21.93 -0.30
N SER A 40 -6.74 -22.87 -0.42
CA SER A 40 -7.01 -23.60 -1.67
C SER A 40 -7.75 -22.78 -2.71
N SER A 41 -8.37 -21.66 -2.33
CA SER A 41 -9.07 -20.74 -3.22
C SER A 41 -8.72 -19.29 -2.87
N PRO A 42 -7.49 -18.84 -3.16
CA PRO A 42 -6.99 -17.54 -2.72
C PRO A 42 -7.51 -16.35 -3.55
N PHE A 43 -8.37 -16.60 -4.55
CA PHE A 43 -8.88 -15.60 -5.48
C PHE A 43 -10.38 -15.36 -5.29
N GLY A 44 -10.87 -14.23 -5.77
CA GLY A 44 -12.30 -13.91 -5.78
C GLY A 44 -12.85 -13.46 -4.42
N ILE A 45 -12.00 -13.34 -3.40
CA ILE A 45 -12.39 -12.87 -2.06
C ILE A 45 -12.74 -11.38 -2.14
N LYS A 46 -14.03 -11.08 -2.31
CA LYS A 46 -14.55 -9.75 -2.60
C LYS A 46 -14.93 -9.01 -1.32
N TYR A 47 -14.72 -7.71 -1.31
CA TYR A 47 -15.34 -6.78 -0.35
C TYR A 47 -15.79 -5.52 -1.08
N GLN A 48 -16.75 -4.81 -0.49
CA GLN A 48 -17.12 -3.46 -0.92
C GLN A 48 -16.29 -2.46 -0.12
N PHE A 49 -15.65 -1.52 -0.83
CA PHE A 49 -14.92 -0.40 -0.23
C PHE A 49 -15.66 0.90 -0.53
N HIS A 50 -15.81 1.71 0.50
CA HIS A 50 -16.28 3.09 0.41
C HIS A 50 -15.26 4.01 1.06
N LEU A 51 -14.95 5.10 0.37
CA LEU A 51 -14.17 6.21 0.88
C LEU A 51 -14.90 7.51 0.50
N GLU A 52 -15.21 8.31 1.52
CA GLU A 52 -15.95 9.56 1.38
C GLU A 52 -15.29 10.45 0.31
N ASP A 53 -16.13 11.05 -0.54
CA ASP A 53 -15.75 11.93 -1.65
C ASP A 53 -14.79 11.33 -2.72
N ALA A 54 -14.49 10.04 -2.66
CA ALA A 54 -13.52 9.41 -3.55
C ALA A 54 -14.08 8.21 -4.33
N VAL A 55 -14.54 7.15 -3.64
CA VAL A 55 -14.88 5.89 -4.33
C VAL A 55 -15.92 5.06 -3.58
N ASP A 56 -16.76 4.38 -4.37
CA ASP A 56 -17.67 3.31 -3.98
C ASP A 56 -17.48 2.14 -4.95
N CYS A 57 -16.61 1.18 -4.63
CA CYS A 57 -16.30 0.10 -5.57
C CYS A 57 -16.09 -1.26 -4.89
N PRO A 58 -16.37 -2.35 -5.64
CA PRO A 58 -15.93 -3.67 -5.24
C PRO A 58 -14.41 -3.78 -5.41
N GLU A 59 -13.76 -4.36 -4.40
CA GLU A 59 -12.34 -4.71 -4.41
C GLU A 59 -12.16 -6.19 -4.03
N TRP A 60 -10.94 -6.70 -4.19
CA TRP A 60 -10.60 -8.09 -3.92
C TRP A 60 -9.35 -8.18 -3.05
N ILE A 61 -9.36 -9.11 -2.10
CA ILE A 61 -8.19 -9.42 -1.29
C ILE A 61 -7.08 -9.95 -2.19
N VAL A 62 -5.88 -9.41 -2.02
CA VAL A 62 -4.66 -9.86 -2.68
C VAL A 62 -3.72 -10.46 -1.63
N PRO A 63 -3.73 -11.78 -1.42
CA PRO A 63 -2.76 -12.42 -0.52
C PRO A 63 -1.34 -12.20 -1.04
N VAL A 64 -0.48 -11.58 -0.23
CA VAL A 64 0.85 -11.13 -0.66
C VAL A 64 1.71 -12.30 -1.13
N ASP A 65 1.60 -13.48 -0.51
CA ASP A 65 2.36 -14.67 -0.91
C ASP A 65 1.93 -15.18 -2.30
N VAL A 66 0.63 -15.11 -2.62
CA VAL A 66 0.10 -15.48 -3.93
C VAL A 66 0.50 -14.45 -4.98
N PHE A 67 0.41 -13.17 -4.64
CA PHE A 67 0.91 -12.08 -5.50
C PHE A 67 2.40 -12.24 -5.83
N LYS A 68 3.22 -12.58 -4.83
CA LYS A 68 4.66 -12.84 -5.00
C LYS A 68 4.91 -14.05 -5.89
N ALA A 69 4.19 -15.15 -5.68
CA ALA A 69 4.32 -16.35 -6.51
C ALA A 69 3.96 -16.07 -7.97
N LEU A 70 2.86 -15.37 -8.22
CA LEU A 70 2.46 -14.96 -9.57
C LEU A 70 3.47 -14.01 -10.23
N ALA A 71 4.06 -13.08 -9.47
CA ALA A 71 5.12 -12.21 -9.99
C ALA A 71 6.36 -13.02 -10.39
N ASP A 72 6.73 -14.04 -9.60
CA ASP A 72 7.90 -14.88 -9.84
C ASP A 72 7.82 -15.65 -11.17
N GLU A 73 6.63 -16.08 -11.58
CA GLU A 73 6.38 -16.73 -12.88
C GLU A 73 6.76 -15.86 -14.08
N TYR A 74 6.83 -14.54 -13.91
CA TYR A 74 7.19 -13.57 -14.95
C TYR A 74 8.58 -12.97 -14.73
N ASP A 75 9.45 -13.64 -13.97
CA ASP A 75 10.78 -13.16 -13.60
C ASP A 75 10.75 -11.83 -12.82
N LEU A 76 9.66 -11.55 -12.08
CA LEU A 76 9.53 -10.37 -11.24
C LEU A 76 9.72 -10.74 -9.77
N GLU A 77 10.76 -10.18 -9.17
CA GLU A 77 11.09 -10.37 -7.76
C GLU A 77 10.50 -9.25 -6.91
N LEU A 78 9.72 -9.59 -5.89
CA LEU A 78 9.27 -8.64 -4.88
C LEU A 78 10.43 -8.27 -3.95
N VAL A 79 10.98 -7.07 -4.17
CA VAL A 79 12.16 -6.54 -3.45
C VAL A 79 11.78 -5.58 -2.32
N PHE A 80 10.56 -5.06 -2.35
CA PHE A 80 10.05 -4.14 -1.34
C PHE A 80 8.55 -4.36 -1.15
N ALA A 81 8.10 -4.45 0.09
CA ALA A 81 6.70 -4.40 0.49
C ALA A 81 6.61 -3.84 1.91
N LYS A 82 5.91 -2.72 2.09
CA LYS A 82 5.85 -2.01 3.37
C LYS A 82 4.50 -1.33 3.53
N ASN A 83 3.87 -1.49 4.69
CA ASN A 83 2.64 -0.80 5.02
C ASN A 83 2.84 0.73 4.93
N ALA A 84 1.80 1.48 4.53
CA ALA A 84 1.92 2.92 4.31
C ALA A 84 2.36 3.68 5.57
N HIS A 85 1.92 3.27 6.77
CA HIS A 85 2.36 3.91 8.02
C HIS A 85 3.86 3.77 8.22
N ASP A 86 4.40 2.56 8.06
CA ASP A 86 5.83 2.29 8.18
C ASP A 86 6.63 3.00 7.08
N PHE A 87 6.09 3.00 5.86
CA PHE A 87 6.67 3.70 4.71
C PHE A 87 6.80 5.20 5.00
N VAL A 88 5.71 5.85 5.39
CA VAL A 88 5.73 7.29 5.70
C VAL A 88 6.63 7.58 6.89
N HIS A 89 6.55 6.79 7.96
CA HIS A 89 7.39 6.97 9.14
C HIS A 89 8.89 6.87 8.83
N GLU A 90 9.30 5.94 7.97
CA GLU A 90 10.69 5.78 7.59
C GLU A 90 11.19 6.93 6.70
N TYR A 91 10.41 7.29 5.67
CA TYR A 91 10.85 8.27 4.68
C TYR A 91 10.74 9.71 5.18
N LEU A 92 9.84 10.00 6.13
CA LEU A 92 9.79 11.32 6.80
C LEU A 92 10.99 11.59 7.73
N LYS A 93 11.93 10.65 7.86
CA LYS A 93 13.23 10.91 8.52
C LYS A 93 14.20 11.68 7.61
N LYS A 94 13.94 11.73 6.30
CA LYS A 94 14.79 12.44 5.33
C LYS A 94 14.26 13.86 5.08
N PRO A 95 15.07 14.91 5.30
CA PRO A 95 14.62 16.30 5.16
C PRO A 95 13.98 16.63 3.82
N GLU A 96 14.53 16.09 2.72
CA GLU A 96 14.02 16.32 1.37
C GLU A 96 12.58 15.81 1.16
N TYR A 97 12.20 14.72 1.83
CA TYR A 97 10.85 14.18 1.73
C TYR A 97 9.87 14.89 2.66
N VAL A 98 10.34 15.38 3.82
CA VAL A 98 9.54 16.24 4.69
C VAL A 98 9.18 17.53 3.96
N ASP A 99 10.14 18.18 3.32
CA ASP A 99 9.91 19.41 2.57
C ASP A 99 8.96 19.18 1.39
N LEU A 100 9.07 18.05 0.70
CA LEU A 100 8.13 17.66 -0.35
C LEU A 100 6.71 17.48 0.21
N MET A 101 6.55 16.74 1.31
CA MET A 101 5.25 16.46 1.91
C MET A 101 4.57 17.71 2.46
N ARG A 102 5.34 18.69 2.96
CA ARG A 102 4.81 20.03 3.30
C ARG A 102 4.30 20.77 2.06
N ARG A 103 5.08 20.79 0.96
CA ARG A 103 4.66 21.44 -0.30
C ARG A 103 3.42 20.79 -0.91
N LEU A 104 3.23 19.48 -0.69
CA LEU A 104 2.04 18.75 -1.08
C LEU A 104 0.85 18.98 -0.13
N GLY A 105 1.06 19.69 0.99
CA GLY A 105 0.02 20.01 1.96
C GLY A 105 -0.35 18.85 2.89
N ALA A 106 0.42 17.75 2.93
CA ALA A 106 0.09 16.56 3.72
C ALA A 106 0.52 16.65 5.19
N LEU A 107 1.51 17.50 5.51
CA LEU A 107 2.04 17.66 6.87
C LEU A 107 1.57 18.92 7.59
N GLY A 108 0.80 19.79 6.92
CA GLY A 108 0.52 21.13 7.40
C GLY A 108 1.75 22.04 7.41
N ASP A 109 1.57 23.25 7.94
CA ASP A 109 2.65 24.24 8.13
C ASP A 109 3.40 23.97 9.44
N ASP A 110 4.53 24.65 9.69
CA ASP A 110 5.41 24.46 10.88
C ASP A 110 4.72 24.63 12.26
N ARG A 111 3.43 24.99 12.30
CA ARG A 111 2.63 25.15 13.52
C ARG A 111 1.61 24.03 13.73
N ASP A 112 1.22 23.31 12.68
CA ASP A 112 0.20 22.25 12.75
C ASP A 112 0.81 20.87 12.57
N LYS A 113 0.32 19.92 13.35
CA LYS A 113 0.74 18.52 13.30
C LYS A 113 -0.12 17.77 12.30
N SER A 114 0.34 17.62 11.05
CA SER A 114 -0.38 16.89 9.98
C SER A 114 -1.73 17.51 9.60
N THR A 115 -2.04 17.54 8.31
CA THR A 115 -3.38 17.94 7.84
C THR A 115 -4.38 16.79 7.86
N LEU A 116 -3.88 15.55 7.99
CA LEU A 116 -4.71 14.35 8.08
C LEU A 116 -5.23 14.16 9.51
N SER A 117 -6.54 14.01 9.62
CA SER A 117 -7.21 13.54 10.82
C SER A 117 -6.84 12.09 11.16
N PRO A 118 -7.07 11.63 12.40
CA PRO A 118 -6.85 10.24 12.76
C PRO A 118 -7.61 9.24 11.86
N ASP A 119 -8.82 9.60 11.45
CA ASP A 119 -9.69 8.75 10.62
C ASP A 119 -9.14 8.63 9.19
N GLU A 120 -8.70 9.75 8.59
CA GLU A 120 -8.03 9.75 7.28
C GLU A 120 -6.68 9.03 7.34
N TRP A 121 -5.94 9.19 8.43
CA TRP A 121 -4.67 8.49 8.65
C TRP A 121 -4.87 6.98 8.73
N GLU A 122 -5.98 6.52 9.33
CA GLU A 122 -6.34 5.11 9.36
C GLU A 122 -6.62 4.54 7.95
N VAL A 123 -7.19 5.33 7.03
CA VAL A 123 -7.38 4.89 5.64
C VAL A 123 -6.04 4.53 5.00
N ALA A 124 -5.01 5.37 5.19
CA ALA A 124 -3.68 5.09 4.67
C ALA A 124 -3.14 3.76 5.18
N TYR A 125 -3.46 3.38 6.43
CA TYR A 125 -3.05 2.10 7.03
C TYR A 125 -3.54 0.87 6.28
N LEU A 126 -4.66 0.99 5.56
CA LEU A 126 -5.22 -0.10 4.76
C LEU A 126 -4.37 -0.44 3.54
N TYR A 127 -3.34 0.35 3.22
CA TYR A 127 -2.53 0.21 2.03
C TYR A 127 -1.07 -0.11 2.35
N LEU A 128 -0.42 -0.77 1.40
CA LEU A 128 1.03 -0.94 1.35
C LEU A 128 1.61 -0.43 0.03
N ALA A 129 2.88 -0.01 0.10
CA ALA A 129 3.74 0.25 -1.03
C ALA A 129 4.58 -0.99 -1.34
N PHE A 130 4.79 -1.29 -2.62
CA PHE A 130 5.63 -2.41 -3.05
C PHE A 130 6.45 -2.06 -4.30
N ALA A 131 7.55 -2.77 -4.50
CA ALA A 131 8.36 -2.67 -5.72
C ALA A 131 8.78 -4.06 -6.21
N LEU A 132 8.67 -4.26 -7.52
CA LEU A 132 9.11 -5.47 -8.22
C LEU A 132 10.37 -5.16 -9.04
N ARG A 133 11.33 -6.09 -9.04
CA ARG A 133 12.54 -6.04 -9.88
C ARG A 133 12.48 -7.15 -10.92
N LYS A 134 12.66 -6.80 -12.20
CA LYS A 134 12.79 -7.80 -13.28
C LYS A 134 14.16 -8.49 -13.21
N ARG A 135 14.18 -9.82 -13.11
CA ARG A 135 15.40 -10.64 -13.15
C ARG A 135 16.04 -10.60 -14.55
N GLY A 136 17.35 -10.79 -14.60
CA GLY A 136 18.11 -10.88 -15.85
C GLY A 136 18.32 -9.56 -16.61
N GLN A 137 17.85 -8.41 -16.10
CA GLN A 137 18.32 -7.13 -16.63
C GLN A 137 19.77 -6.90 -16.15
N PRO A 138 20.73 -6.59 -17.05
CA PRO A 138 22.05 -6.19 -16.62
C PRO A 138 21.89 -4.96 -15.72
N GLU A 139 22.67 -4.90 -14.66
CA GLU A 139 22.71 -3.70 -13.84
C GLU A 139 23.00 -2.52 -14.75
N ARG A 140 22.04 -1.60 -14.90
CA ARG A 140 22.30 -0.34 -15.58
C ARG A 140 23.29 0.42 -14.70
N GLY A 141 24.58 0.21 -14.96
CA GLY A 141 25.65 1.05 -14.41
C GLY A 141 25.28 2.51 -14.64
N GLN A 142 25.55 3.35 -13.64
CA GLN A 142 25.25 4.78 -13.64
C GLN A 142 25.54 5.39 -15.01
N VAL A 143 24.49 5.60 -15.81
CA VAL A 143 24.65 6.24 -17.12
C VAL A 143 24.84 7.72 -16.83
N ASN A 144 26.09 8.16 -16.87
CA ASN A 144 26.45 9.58 -16.98
C ASN A 144 25.92 10.10 -18.33
N GLY A 145 24.63 10.43 -18.37
CA GLY A 145 23.94 10.92 -19.56
C GLY A 145 22.87 11.90 -19.15
N ARG A 146 22.87 13.07 -19.81
CA ARG A 146 21.95 14.20 -19.62
C ARG A 146 20.57 13.77 -19.10
N ARG A 147 20.16 14.38 -17.99
CA ARG A 147 18.86 14.19 -17.32
C ARG A 147 17.71 14.45 -18.31
N ASP A 148 17.24 13.40 -18.97
CA ASP A 148 15.90 13.39 -19.56
C ASP A 148 14.89 13.36 -18.40
N LYS A 149 14.24 14.50 -18.16
CA LYS A 149 13.24 14.73 -17.11
C LYS A 149 12.02 13.79 -17.15
N ALA A 150 11.91 12.93 -18.17
CA ALA A 150 10.79 12.03 -18.40
C ALA A 150 11.00 10.57 -17.94
N LYS A 151 12.22 10.20 -17.51
CA LYS A 151 12.48 8.84 -16.98
C LYS A 151 12.68 8.92 -15.48
N MET A 152 11.64 8.56 -14.71
CA MET A 152 11.78 8.27 -13.28
C MET A 152 12.79 7.13 -13.12
N HIS A 153 14.04 7.48 -12.81
CA HIS A 153 15.06 6.52 -12.42
C HIS A 153 14.91 6.29 -10.92
N ILE A 154 14.35 5.16 -10.56
CA ILE A 154 14.46 4.62 -9.20
C ILE A 154 15.89 4.09 -9.09
N SER A 155 16.72 4.74 -8.29
CA SER A 155 18.10 4.30 -8.04
C SER A 155 18.10 3.06 -7.14
N LYS A 156 19.22 2.33 -7.10
CA LYS A 156 19.33 1.18 -6.19
C LYS A 156 19.18 1.58 -4.72
N ASP A 157 19.66 2.77 -4.35
CA ASP A 157 19.51 3.30 -3.00
C ASP A 157 18.04 3.64 -2.67
N ASP A 158 17.19 3.84 -3.69
CA ASP A 158 15.74 4.01 -3.50
C ASP A 158 15.03 2.67 -3.27
N ILE A 159 15.64 1.55 -3.70
CA ILE A 159 15.19 0.17 -3.47
C ILE A 159 16.00 -0.39 -2.30
N MET A 160 15.70 0.09 -1.08
CA MET A 160 16.29 -0.46 0.14
C MET A 160 15.80 -1.91 0.30
N THR A 161 16.69 -2.87 0.06
CA THR A 161 16.46 -4.30 0.33
C THR A 161 16.24 -4.53 1.82
N ILE A 162 15.32 -5.47 2.10
CA ILE A 162 14.94 -5.97 3.43
C ILE A 162 16.16 -6.31 4.29
#